data_AF-A0A383BQG1-F1
#
_entry.id   AF-A0A383BQG1-F1
#
_cell.length_a   1.000
_cell.length_b   1.000
_cell.length_c   1.000
_cell.angle_alpha   90.00
_cell.angle_beta   90.00
_cell.angle_gamma   90.00
#
_symmetry.space_group_name_H-M   'P 1'
#
loop_
_entity.id
_entity.type
_entity.pdbx_description
1 polymer ?
#
loop_
_entity_poly.entity_id
_entity_poly.type
_entity_poly.pdbx_seq_one_letter_code
_entity_poly.pdbx_strand_id
1 'polypeptide(L)' 'IFRYVIGLSLDSPRRFALLNCSVNVIEKKNGDWSVLHWGDVSHLGDSESLDDE' A
#
# COMPACT_ATOMS: atom_id res chain seq x y z
N ILE A 1 7.59 0.96 1.15
CA ILE A 1 7.09 2.08 2.00
C ILE A 1 6.07 1.63 3.05
N PHE A 2 5.04 0.84 2.72
CA PHE A 2 4.02 0.37 3.67
C PHE A 2 4.60 -0.20 4.97
N ARG A 3 5.52 -1.18 4.85
CA ARG A 3 6.23 -1.78 5.98
C ARG A 3 6.83 -0.76 6.94
N TYR A 4 7.52 0.25 6.39
CA TYR A 4 8.12 1.33 7.17
C TYR A 4 7.06 2.14 7.93
N VAL A 5 5.97 2.52 7.24
CA VAL A 5 4.89 3.33 7.83
C VAL A 5 4.17 2.60 8.96
N ILE A 6 3.97 1.28 8.85
CA ILE A 6 3.29 0.47 9.89
C ILE A 6 4.25 -0.22 10.87
N GLY A 7 5.55 0.04 10.79
CA GLY A 7 6.56 -0.59 11.64
C GLY A 7 6.71 -2.11 11.45
N LEU A 8 6.34 -2.65 10.28
CA LEU A 8 6.50 -4.07 9.96
C LEU A 8 7.96 -4.35 9.58
N SER A 9 8.55 -5.38 10.20
CA SER A 9 9.90 -5.83 9.84
C SER A 9 9.98 -6.27 8.38
N LEU A 10 11.16 -6.11 7.76
CA LEU A 10 11.43 -6.58 6.40
C LEU A 10 11.38 -8.11 6.30
N ASP A 11 11.75 -8.82 7.38
CA ASP A 11 11.73 -10.28 7.44
C ASP A 11 10.33 -10.85 7.70
N SER A 12 9.36 -9.98 8.03
CA SER A 12 7.99 -10.44 8.24
C SER A 12 7.32 -10.82 6.91
N PRO A 13 6.53 -11.91 6.91
CA PRO A 13 5.79 -12.32 5.72
C PRO A 13 4.90 -11.17 5.23
N ARG A 14 4.77 -11.06 3.90
CA ARG A 14 3.88 -10.07 3.28
C ARG A 14 2.44 -10.43 3.64
N ARG A 15 1.71 -9.47 4.22
CA ARG A 15 0.29 -9.60 4.62
C ARG A 15 -0.59 -8.49 4.00
N PHE A 16 -0.14 -7.95 2.89
CA PHE A 16 -0.77 -6.83 2.17
C PHE A 16 -0.51 -6.98 0.68
N ALA A 17 -1.45 -6.53 -0.15
CA ALA A 17 -1.32 -6.57 -1.60
C ALA A 17 -0.45 -5.42 -2.13
N LEU A 18 0.26 -5.70 -3.21
CA LEU A 18 1.02 -4.81 -4.08
C LEU A 18 0.39 -4.86 -5.47
N LEU A 19 -0.79 -4.25 -5.57
CA LEU A 19 -1.61 -4.28 -6.78
C LEU A 19 -1.03 -3.39 -7.88
N ASN A 20 -0.92 -3.93 -9.09
CA ASN A 20 -0.56 -3.18 -10.29
C ASN A 20 -1.51 -2.01 -10.52
N CYS A 21 -0.94 -0.89 -10.97
CA CYS A 21 -1.67 0.36 -11.19
C CYS A 21 -2.36 0.93 -9.95
N SER A 22 -2.16 0.38 -8.74
CA SER A 22 -2.82 0.92 -7.55
C SER A 22 -2.30 2.29 -7.14
N VAL A 23 -3.20 3.10 -6.58
CA VAL A 23 -2.89 4.36 -5.93
C VAL A 23 -2.72 4.11 -4.43
N ASN A 24 -1.62 4.58 -3.88
CA ASN A 24 -1.30 4.49 -2.46
C ASN A 24 -1.09 5.90 -1.92
N VAL A 25 -1.80 6.26 -0.85
CA VAL A 25 -1.74 7.60 -0.25
C VAL A 25 -1.19 7.47 1.16
N ILE A 26 -0.07 8.13 1.41
CA ILE A 26 0.64 8.13 2.69
C ILE A 26 0.77 9.59 3.13
N GLU A 27 0.42 9.86 4.38
CA GLU A 27 0.62 11.16 5.00
C GLU A 27 1.91 11.15 5.82
N LYS A 28 2.64 12.28 5.78
CA LYS A 28 3.72 12.58 6.73
C LYS A 28 3.38 13.89 7.43
N LYS A 29 3.15 13.83 8.74
CA LYS A 29 2.76 15.00 9.55
C LYS A 29 3.48 14.97 10.89
N ASN A 30 4.09 16.11 11.27
CA ASN A 30 4.83 16.26 12.53
C ASN A 30 5.94 15.22 12.77
N GLY A 31 6.51 14.65 11.69
CA GLY A 31 7.53 13.60 11.78
C GLY A 31 6.97 12.18 11.75
N ASP A 32 5.67 12.02 11.98
CA ASP A 32 4.97 10.75 11.93
C ASP A 32 4.47 10.43 10.52
N TRP A 33 4.34 9.14 10.24
CA TRP A 33 3.82 8.61 8.98
C TRP A 33 2.54 7.82 9.22
N SER A 34 1.57 7.94 8.32
CA SER A 34 0.33 7.16 8.36
C SER A 34 -0.12 6.76 6.95
N VAL A 35 -0.83 5.64 6.85
CA VAL A 35 -1.44 5.20 5.59
C VAL A 35 -2.86 5.76 5.53
N LEU A 36 -3.17 6.56 4.51
CA LEU A 36 -4.54 7.03 4.25
C LEU A 36 -5.29 6.07 3.34
N HIS A 37 -4.64 5.64 2.25
CA HIS A 37 -5.18 4.67 1.28
C HIS A 37 -4.08 3.71 0.84
N TRP A 38 -4.44 2.44 0.66
CA TRP A 38 -3.53 1.40 0.18
C TRP A 38 -4.24 0.51 -0.83
N GLY A 39 -3.62 0.27 -1.98
CA GLY A 39 -4.15 -0.61 -3.01
C GLY A 39 -5.40 -0.08 -3.71
N ASP A 40 -5.60 1.24 -3.83
CA ASP A 40 -6.78 1.78 -4.50
C ASP A 40 -6.70 1.57 -6.02
N VAL A 41 -7.62 0.76 -6.53
CA VAL A 41 -7.77 0.43 -7.95
C VAL A 41 -9.12 0.90 -8.52
N SER A 42 -9.85 1.75 -7.79
CA SER A 42 -11.20 2.20 -8.17
C SER A 42 -11.27 2.84 -9.56
N HIS A 43 -10.18 3.48 -10.01
CA HIS A 43 -10.07 4.07 -11.34
C HIS A 43 -9.98 3.06 -12.50
N LEU A 44 -9.72 1.78 -12.22
CA LEU A 44 -9.65 0.71 -13.22
C LEU A 44 -11.04 0.17 -13.62
N GLY A 45 -12.10 0.53 -12.88
CA GLY A 45 -13.45 0.04 -13.13
C GLY A 45 -13.54 -1.48 -13.03
N ASP A 46 -13.98 -2.13 -14.11
CA ASP A 46 -14.12 -3.59 -14.20
C ASP A 46 -12.82 -4.32 -14.59
N SER A 47 -11.72 -3.59 -14.80
CA SER A 47 -10.44 -4.22 -15.14
C SER A 47 -9.75 -4.76 -13.89
N GLU A 48 -9.26 -5.99 -13.96
CA GLU A 48 -8.53 -6.59 -12.84
C GLU A 48 -7.13 -6.01 -12.67
N SER A 49 -6.70 -5.90 -11.41
CA SER A 49 -5.33 -5.61 -11.04
C SER A 49 -4.66 -6.87 -10.49
N LEU A 50 -3.42 -7.11 -10.90
CA LEU A 50 -2.61 -8.24 -10.46
C LEU A 50 -1.78 -7.85 -9.23
N ASP A 51 -1.69 -8.75 -8.26
CA ASP A 51 -0.78 -8.62 -7.12
C ASP A 51 0.65 -9.08 -7.50
N ASP A 52 1.65 -8.48 -6.85
CA ASP A 52 3.05 -8.89 -6.93
C ASP A 52 3.31 -10.00 -5.91
N GLU A 53 3.08 -11.25 -6.34
CA GLU A 53 3.27 -12.47 -5.53
C GLU A 53 4.74 -12.77 -5.20
#